data_AF-A0A966LID0-F1
#
_entry.id   AF-A0A966LID0-F1
#
_cell.length_a   1.000
_cell.length_b   1.000
_cell.length_c   1.000
_cell.angle_alpha   90.00
_cell.angle_beta   90.00
_cell.angle_gamma   90.00
#
_symmetry.space_group_name_H-M   'P 1'
#
loop_
_entity.id
_entity.type
_entity.pdbx_description
1 polymer ?
#
loop_
_entity_poly.entity_id
_entity_poly.type
_entity_poly.pdbx_seq_one_letter_code
_entity_poly.pdbx_strand_id
1 'polypeptide(L)'
;MKFLIAFQLALRSLKLNIMRTSLTVLGVVIGAASIVIVFSAGEALSSLINGEIDSYGSDIIQTEIKVPSTNGPSSGEVTSLKISDMEEINKLANIKESYAASIGQSRVSYGQEGKTTMIFGVGPAYQRIDKKTKLAEGRFFDDNEDKSQATVVVLGGALKESLFGDQSAVGKSVRIGTTNFRVIGVLEKIEGGFGFIDFDDIVYLPVTTLQKRILGVDYSMYFTHQLNDVSLGDDTAEEIRLILRDRHEITDPERDDFRVSTMEEIINTLGTVTSAVTYLLLAIVLISLAVGGVGIMNIMYVTVTERTPEIGLRKALGATGSDITWQFLIESVLITFWGWFLGVIIGIAGAYGLALVAASFGINFDFIFPLEGIIISFIFSLLCGFLFGFQPARRASKLDPVEALRAE
;
A
#
# COMPACT_ATOMS: atom_id res chain seq x y z
N MET A 1 -32.90 -13.67 -31.23
CA MET A 1 -33.95 -14.49 -30.57
C MET A 1 -33.41 -15.47 -29.53
N LYS A 2 -32.40 -16.32 -29.82
CA LYS A 2 -31.88 -17.31 -28.85
C LYS A 2 -31.32 -16.70 -27.54
N PHE A 3 -30.64 -15.55 -27.61
CA PHE A 3 -30.05 -14.86 -26.44
C PHE A 3 -31.08 -14.23 -25.50
N LEU A 4 -32.14 -13.63 -26.07
CA LEU A 4 -33.23 -12.98 -25.31
C LEU A 4 -34.11 -14.02 -24.58
N ILE A 5 -34.31 -15.18 -25.21
CA ILE A 5 -35.02 -16.32 -24.60
C ILE A 5 -34.18 -16.94 -23.48
N ALA A 6 -32.86 -17.09 -23.69
CA ALA A 6 -31.94 -17.55 -22.64
C ALA A 6 -31.92 -16.59 -21.43
N PHE A 7 -31.94 -15.28 -21.68
CA PHE A 7 -32.01 -14.25 -20.64
C PHE A 7 -33.33 -14.30 -19.86
N GLN A 8 -34.48 -14.40 -20.54
CA GLN A 8 -35.78 -14.57 -19.88
C GLN A 8 -35.89 -15.89 -19.11
N LEU A 9 -35.32 -16.99 -19.62
CA LEU A 9 -35.28 -18.27 -18.90
C LEU A 9 -34.40 -18.19 -17.64
N ALA A 10 -33.23 -17.56 -17.73
CA ALA A 10 -32.32 -17.38 -16.59
C ALA A 10 -32.98 -16.56 -15.47
N LEU A 11 -33.66 -15.45 -15.82
CA LEU A 11 -34.42 -14.65 -14.85
C LEU A 11 -35.60 -15.41 -14.22
N ARG A 12 -36.24 -16.31 -14.96
CA ARG A 12 -37.35 -17.12 -14.47
C ARG A 12 -36.89 -18.27 -13.57
N SER A 13 -35.73 -18.87 -13.85
CA SER A 13 -35.12 -19.89 -12.98
C SER A 13 -34.57 -19.28 -11.67
N LEU A 14 -34.01 -18.07 -11.73
CA LEU A 14 -33.62 -17.27 -10.56
C LEU A 14 -34.78 -17.05 -9.57
N LYS A 15 -36.01 -16.86 -10.06
CA LYS A 15 -37.20 -16.62 -9.22
C LYS A 15 -37.77 -17.88 -8.53
N LEU A 16 -37.48 -19.08 -9.03
CA LEU A 16 -38.06 -20.32 -8.51
C LEU A 16 -37.34 -20.86 -7.26
N ASN A 17 -36.07 -20.48 -7.03
CA ASN A 17 -35.27 -20.89 -5.86
C ASN A 17 -34.39 -19.74 -5.31
N ILE A 18 -35.02 -18.60 -4.97
CA ILE A 18 -34.38 -17.33 -4.59
C ILE A 18 -33.26 -17.47 -3.54
N MET A 19 -33.46 -18.23 -2.48
CA MET A 19 -32.47 -18.37 -1.40
C MET A 19 -31.18 -19.05 -1.88
N ARG A 20 -31.30 -20.09 -2.69
CA ARG A 20 -30.17 -20.90 -3.14
C ARG A 20 -29.39 -20.19 -4.24
N THR A 21 -30.10 -19.62 -5.21
CA THR A 21 -29.50 -18.88 -6.33
C THR A 21 -28.86 -17.58 -5.86
N SER A 22 -29.47 -16.89 -4.89
CA SER A 22 -28.86 -15.70 -4.26
C SER A 22 -27.52 -16.04 -3.59
N LEU A 23 -27.48 -17.08 -2.73
CA LEU A 23 -26.28 -17.45 -1.97
C LEU A 23 -25.09 -17.84 -2.88
N THR A 24 -25.38 -18.44 -4.03
CA THR A 24 -24.37 -18.90 -4.98
C THR A 24 -23.82 -17.78 -5.85
N VAL A 25 -24.70 -16.90 -6.33
CA VAL A 25 -24.28 -15.68 -7.04
C VAL A 25 -23.49 -14.77 -6.12
N LEU A 26 -23.83 -14.73 -4.82
CA LEU A 26 -23.12 -13.97 -3.79
C LEU A 26 -21.63 -14.34 -3.72
N GLY A 27 -21.28 -15.62 -3.83
CA GLY A 27 -19.88 -16.06 -3.82
C GLY A 27 -19.08 -15.50 -5.01
N VAL A 28 -19.67 -15.47 -6.20
CA VAL A 28 -19.04 -14.87 -7.39
C VAL A 28 -18.95 -13.36 -7.28
N VAL A 29 -20.00 -12.72 -6.77
CA VAL A 29 -20.07 -11.28 -6.54
C VAL A 29 -18.98 -10.84 -5.57
N ILE A 30 -18.87 -11.49 -4.41
CA ILE A 30 -17.84 -11.20 -3.40
C ILE A 30 -16.45 -11.46 -4.00
N GLY A 31 -16.26 -12.60 -4.68
CA GLY A 31 -14.97 -12.91 -5.31
C GLY A 31 -14.53 -11.83 -6.30
N ALA A 32 -15.40 -11.45 -7.24
CA ALA A 32 -15.12 -10.40 -8.22
C ALA A 32 -14.91 -9.03 -7.56
N ALA A 33 -15.75 -8.66 -6.58
CA ALA A 33 -15.61 -7.40 -5.84
C ALA A 33 -14.26 -7.34 -5.11
N SER A 34 -13.87 -8.42 -4.43
CA SER A 34 -12.59 -8.49 -3.72
C SER A 34 -11.39 -8.35 -4.65
N ILE A 35 -11.39 -8.98 -5.84
CA ILE A 35 -10.31 -8.78 -6.83
C ILE A 35 -10.21 -7.30 -7.20
N VAL A 36 -11.34 -6.67 -7.55
CA VAL A 36 -11.35 -5.24 -7.93
C VAL A 36 -10.83 -4.36 -6.80
N ILE A 37 -11.25 -4.59 -5.56
CA ILE A 37 -10.79 -3.82 -4.39
C ILE A 37 -9.29 -4.01 -4.16
N VAL A 38 -8.78 -5.25 -4.21
CA VAL A 38 -7.36 -5.54 -3.99
C VAL A 38 -6.48 -4.87 -5.05
N PHE A 39 -6.88 -4.92 -6.32
CA PHE A 39 -6.13 -4.26 -7.39
C PHE A 39 -6.18 -2.73 -7.29
N SER A 40 -7.35 -2.15 -7.04
CA SER A 40 -7.49 -0.69 -6.84
C SER A 40 -6.63 -0.23 -5.68
N ALA A 41 -6.61 -1.00 -4.58
CA ALA A 41 -5.79 -0.68 -3.43
C ALA A 41 -4.28 -0.81 -3.70
N GLY A 42 -3.86 -1.82 -4.48
CA GLY A 42 -2.48 -1.98 -4.91
C GLY A 42 -2.01 -0.83 -5.82
N GLU A 43 -2.85 -0.40 -6.75
CA GLU A 43 -2.58 0.76 -7.62
C GLU A 43 -2.50 2.06 -6.80
N ALA A 44 -3.44 2.28 -5.88
CA ALA A 44 -3.41 3.44 -4.98
C ALA A 44 -2.13 3.48 -4.14
N LEU A 45 -1.71 2.34 -3.57
CA LEU A 45 -0.45 2.22 -2.85
C LEU A 45 0.77 2.48 -3.74
N SER A 46 0.75 1.99 -4.98
CA SER A 46 1.84 2.23 -5.93
C SER A 46 1.93 3.70 -6.32
N SER A 47 0.79 4.38 -6.49
CA SER A 47 0.74 5.81 -6.74
C SER A 47 1.27 6.63 -5.56
N LEU A 48 0.97 6.21 -4.33
CA LEU A 48 1.53 6.82 -3.13
C LEU A 48 3.06 6.72 -3.09
N ILE A 49 3.60 5.53 -3.41
CA ILE A 49 5.06 5.32 -3.48
C ILE A 49 5.67 6.21 -4.57
N ASN A 50 5.05 6.27 -5.76
CA ASN A 50 5.54 7.10 -6.87
C ASN A 50 5.47 8.61 -6.54
N GLY A 51 4.42 9.05 -5.85
CA GLY A 51 4.29 10.44 -5.40
C GLY A 51 5.36 10.87 -4.40
N GLU A 52 5.99 9.92 -3.69
CA GLU A 52 7.17 10.22 -2.87
C GLU A 52 8.47 10.30 -3.68
N ILE A 53 8.55 9.70 -4.86
CA ILE A 53 9.67 9.92 -5.78
C ILE A 53 9.66 11.37 -6.25
N ASP A 54 8.47 11.91 -6.55
CA ASP A 54 8.32 13.31 -6.95
C ASP A 54 8.74 14.29 -5.83
N SER A 55 8.65 13.86 -4.56
CA SER A 55 8.96 14.69 -3.39
C SER A 55 10.46 14.72 -3.06
N TYR A 56 11.07 13.55 -2.93
CA TYR A 56 12.48 13.39 -2.59
C TYR A 56 13.41 13.47 -3.80
N GLY A 57 12.88 13.29 -5.01
CA GLY A 57 13.67 13.10 -6.22
C GLY A 57 14.27 11.70 -6.33
N SER A 58 14.79 11.38 -7.51
CA SER A 58 15.59 10.17 -7.74
C SER A 58 17.08 10.36 -7.41
N ASP A 59 17.48 11.57 -7.01
CA ASP A 59 18.85 11.99 -6.76
C ASP A 59 19.29 11.80 -5.31
N ILE A 60 18.66 10.88 -4.56
CA ILE A 60 19.03 10.61 -3.16
C ILE A 60 19.58 9.20 -2.93
N ILE A 61 20.58 9.13 -2.05
CA ILE A 61 21.05 7.90 -1.41
C ILE A 61 20.79 8.02 0.08
N GLN A 62 20.20 6.98 0.66
CA GLN A 62 19.94 6.90 2.09
C GLN A 62 20.91 5.92 2.74
N THR A 63 21.53 6.37 3.83
CA THR A 63 22.38 5.54 4.68
C THR A 63 21.72 5.42 6.04
N GLU A 64 21.41 4.24 6.52
CA GLU A 64 20.74 4.06 7.82
C GLU A 64 21.40 2.97 8.67
N ILE A 65 21.14 2.99 9.98
CA ILE A 65 21.59 1.91 10.88
C ILE A 65 20.93 0.60 10.51
N LYS A 66 21.71 -0.48 10.50
CA LYS A 66 21.23 -1.84 10.27
C LYS A 66 21.70 -2.71 11.42
N VAL A 67 20.78 -3.48 12.01
CA VAL A 67 21.17 -4.49 13.01
C VAL A 67 21.92 -5.62 12.29
N PRO A 68 23.20 -5.89 12.63
CA PRO A 68 23.95 -6.95 11.97
C PRO A 68 23.27 -8.31 12.19
N SER A 69 23.17 -9.12 11.15
CA SER A 69 22.65 -10.49 11.27
C SER A 69 23.67 -11.31 12.05
N THR A 70 23.48 -11.44 13.36
CA THR A 70 24.29 -12.32 14.21
C THR A 70 23.44 -13.52 14.63
N ASN A 71 24.07 -14.70 14.74
CA ASN A 71 23.44 -15.92 15.22
C ASN A 71 23.11 -15.79 16.73
N GLY A 72 22.05 -15.06 17.06
CA GLY A 72 21.57 -14.79 18.41
C GLY A 72 20.57 -13.62 18.42
N PRO A 73 19.82 -13.40 19.51
CA PRO A 73 18.98 -12.21 19.63
C PRO A 73 19.86 -10.96 19.71
N SER A 74 20.15 -10.35 18.56
CA SER A 74 20.75 -9.02 18.47
C SER A 74 19.69 -7.97 18.78
N SER A 75 19.42 -7.77 20.06
CA SER A 75 18.52 -6.73 20.58
C SER A 75 19.27 -5.46 21.01
N GLY A 76 20.51 -5.28 20.54
CA GLY A 76 21.30 -4.09 20.82
C GLY A 76 20.89 -2.93 19.93
N GLU A 77 20.68 -1.77 20.53
CA GLU A 77 20.57 -0.49 19.83
C GLU A 77 21.88 -0.24 19.07
N VAL A 78 21.81 -0.13 17.74
CA VAL A 78 22.99 0.12 16.89
C VAL A 78 23.29 1.60 16.94
N THR A 79 24.46 1.95 17.48
CA THR A 79 24.87 3.34 17.75
C THR A 79 26.11 3.75 16.97
N SER A 80 26.40 3.08 15.85
CA SER A 80 27.66 3.24 15.12
C SER A 80 27.70 4.43 14.17
N LEU A 81 26.58 4.78 13.53
CA LEU A 81 26.49 5.88 12.57
C LEU A 81 26.64 7.25 13.25
N LYS A 82 27.77 7.93 13.03
CA LYS A 82 28.08 9.24 13.62
C LYS A 82 28.16 10.34 12.58
N ILE A 83 27.92 11.58 12.99
CA ILE A 83 28.00 12.76 12.10
C ILE A 83 29.36 12.85 11.39
N SER A 84 30.45 12.40 12.03
CA SER A 84 31.79 12.33 11.41
C SER A 84 31.85 11.42 10.17
N ASP A 85 31.00 10.40 10.10
CA ASP A 85 30.96 9.48 8.96
C ASP A 85 30.28 10.17 7.77
N MET A 86 29.21 10.92 8.01
CA MET A 86 28.58 11.78 7.00
C MET A 86 29.56 12.85 6.49
N GLU A 87 30.37 13.44 7.37
CA GLU A 87 31.39 14.44 6.98
C GLU A 87 32.46 13.87 6.03
N GLU A 88 32.85 12.60 6.19
CA GLU A 88 33.73 11.91 5.23
C GLU A 88 33.01 11.61 3.91
N ILE A 89 31.76 11.12 3.97
CA ILE A 89 30.95 10.85 2.77
C ILE A 89 30.73 12.12 1.93
N ASN A 90 30.54 13.28 2.59
CA ASN A 90 30.39 14.58 1.92
C ASN A 90 31.60 15.01 1.09
N LYS A 91 32.76 14.33 1.20
CA LYS A 91 33.95 14.62 0.39
C LYS A 91 33.92 13.94 -0.98
N LEU A 92 33.01 13.00 -1.21
CA LEU A 92 32.84 12.33 -2.50
C LEU A 92 32.39 13.35 -3.57
N ALA A 93 32.96 13.25 -4.76
CA ALA A 93 32.71 14.22 -5.84
C ALA A 93 31.26 14.21 -6.34
N ASN A 94 30.57 13.07 -6.26
CA ASN A 94 29.17 12.95 -6.67
C ASN A 94 28.17 13.33 -5.57
N ILE A 95 28.61 13.71 -4.37
CA ILE A 95 27.73 14.20 -3.30
C ILE A 95 27.67 15.72 -3.35
N LYS A 96 26.46 16.25 -3.48
CA LYS A 96 26.18 17.69 -3.51
C LYS A 96 26.06 18.27 -2.11
N GLU A 97 25.19 17.66 -1.31
CA GLU A 97 24.97 17.99 0.10
C GLU A 97 24.35 16.81 0.81
N SER A 98 24.40 16.80 2.15
CA SER A 98 23.79 15.75 2.97
C SER A 98 23.27 16.32 4.28
N TYR A 99 22.30 15.63 4.88
CA TYR A 99 21.89 15.89 6.25
C TYR A 99 21.85 14.59 7.05
N ALA A 100 22.08 14.73 8.35
CA ALA A 100 21.85 13.67 9.32
C ALA A 100 20.50 13.83 9.98
N ALA A 101 19.89 12.71 10.34
CA ALA A 101 18.58 12.68 10.97
C ALA A 101 18.53 11.74 12.18
N SER A 102 17.77 12.18 13.18
CA SER A 102 17.39 11.41 14.36
C SER A 102 15.91 11.67 14.65
N ILE A 103 15.19 10.64 15.09
CA ILE A 103 13.78 10.76 15.45
C ILE A 103 13.65 10.50 16.95
N GLY A 104 12.81 11.30 17.60
CA GLY A 104 12.39 11.11 18.98
C GLY A 104 10.91 11.41 19.16
N GLN A 105 10.41 11.28 20.38
CA GLN A 105 9.05 11.66 20.73
C GLN A 105 9.08 12.43 22.04
N SER A 106 8.38 13.56 22.11
CA SER A 106 8.21 14.27 23.38
C SER A 106 6.92 15.07 23.43
N ARG A 107 6.58 15.50 24.65
CA ARG A 107 5.49 16.45 24.86
C ARG A 107 5.97 17.86 24.53
N VAL A 108 5.30 18.47 23.56
CA VAL A 108 5.48 19.87 23.16
C VAL A 108 4.34 20.66 23.76
N SER A 109 4.64 21.76 24.45
CA SER A 109 3.65 22.54 25.18
C SER A 109 3.89 24.04 25.11
N TYR A 110 2.80 24.80 25.11
CA TYR A 110 2.78 26.25 25.18
C TYR A 110 1.59 26.70 26.04
N GLY A 111 1.86 27.38 27.16
CA GLY A 111 0.80 27.74 28.11
C GLY A 111 0.10 26.52 28.71
N GLN A 112 -1.22 26.43 28.53
CA GLN A 112 -2.03 25.26 28.96
C GLN A 112 -2.15 24.20 27.86
N GLU A 113 -1.82 24.54 26.60
CA GLU A 113 -1.88 23.62 25.48
C GLU A 113 -0.63 22.72 25.44
N GLY A 114 -0.82 21.46 25.09
CA GLY A 114 0.30 20.58 24.87
C GLY A 114 -0.07 19.22 24.30
N LYS A 115 0.77 18.75 23.39
CA LYS A 115 0.58 17.54 22.60
C LYS A 115 1.85 16.72 22.61
N THR A 116 1.72 15.39 22.68
CA THR A 116 2.86 14.49 22.49
C THR A 116 3.00 14.23 21.00
N THR A 117 4.14 14.58 20.43
CA THR A 117 4.40 14.42 19.00
C THR A 117 5.84 13.96 18.74
N MET A 118 6.08 13.53 17.51
CA MET A 118 7.40 13.22 17.00
C MET A 118 8.25 14.48 16.89
N ILE A 119 9.50 14.34 17.30
CA ILE A 119 10.54 15.34 17.13
C ILE A 119 11.52 14.79 16.14
N PHE A 120 11.80 15.59 15.14
CA PHE A 120 12.69 15.26 14.06
C PHE A 120 13.91 16.18 14.12
N GLY A 121 15.04 15.59 14.49
CA GLY A 121 16.32 16.27 14.56
C GLY A 121 16.99 16.12 13.22
N VAL A 122 17.14 17.21 12.48
CA VAL A 122 17.69 17.19 11.12
C VAL A 122 18.81 18.22 10.97
N GLY A 123 19.71 17.98 10.01
CA GLY A 123 20.70 18.97 9.60
C GLY A 123 20.07 20.13 8.82
N PRO A 124 20.75 21.29 8.72
CA PRO A 124 20.23 22.47 8.02
C PRO A 124 20.04 22.26 6.51
N ALA A 125 20.73 21.29 5.90
CA ALA A 125 20.53 20.92 4.50
C ALA A 125 19.17 20.24 4.23
N TYR A 126 18.45 19.80 5.27
CA TYR A 126 17.14 19.16 5.14
C TYR A 126 16.16 19.99 4.30
N GLN A 127 16.03 21.29 4.60
CA GLN A 127 15.11 22.17 3.87
C GLN A 127 15.46 22.29 2.37
N ARG A 128 16.73 22.14 1.99
CA ARG A 128 17.16 22.28 0.60
C ARG A 128 17.03 20.98 -0.19
N ILE A 129 17.26 19.85 0.48
CA ILE A 129 17.12 18.51 -0.10
C ILE A 129 15.63 18.15 -0.23
N ASP A 130 14.83 18.35 0.82
CA ASP A 130 13.40 18.06 0.80
C ASP A 130 12.59 19.22 0.20
N LYS A 131 12.15 19.02 -1.05
CA LYS A 131 11.41 20.03 -1.83
C LYS A 131 10.02 20.35 -1.27
N LYS A 132 9.43 19.47 -0.44
CA LYS A 132 8.12 19.71 0.20
C LYS A 132 8.26 20.61 1.43
N THR A 133 9.45 20.74 2.02
CA THR A 133 9.69 21.55 3.23
C THR A 133 9.75 23.05 2.91
N LYS A 134 8.58 23.68 2.77
CA LYS A 134 8.43 25.12 2.57
C LYS A 134 8.12 25.83 3.89
N LEU A 135 8.70 27.02 4.08
CA LEU A 135 8.43 27.85 5.25
C LEU A 135 7.24 28.77 4.98
N ALA A 136 6.24 28.72 5.86
CA ALA A 136 5.15 29.68 5.89
C ALA A 136 5.57 30.97 6.59
N GLU A 137 6.30 30.85 7.71
CA GLU A 137 6.77 31.98 8.52
C GLU A 137 8.21 31.77 8.98
N GLY A 138 8.98 32.85 9.10
CA GLY A 138 10.29 32.86 9.73
C GLY A 138 11.39 32.24 8.87
N ARG A 139 12.29 31.48 9.49
CA ARG A 139 13.44 30.83 8.83
C ARG A 139 13.71 29.45 9.41
N PHE A 140 14.46 28.64 8.66
CA PHE A 140 15.06 27.42 9.17
C PHE A 140 16.35 27.73 9.94
N PHE A 141 16.87 26.75 10.68
CA PHE A 141 18.13 26.89 11.41
C PHE A 141 19.34 26.75 10.48
N ASP A 142 20.46 27.35 10.86
CA ASP A 142 21.72 27.33 10.10
C ASP A 142 22.77 26.36 10.69
N ASP A 143 23.90 26.20 9.99
CA ASP A 143 25.00 25.32 10.41
C ASP A 143 25.62 25.70 11.77
N ASN A 144 25.61 26.99 12.13
CA ASN A 144 26.16 27.44 13.41
C ASN A 144 25.21 27.10 14.55
N GLU A 145 23.90 27.24 14.34
CA GLU A 145 22.86 26.84 15.28
C GLU A 145 22.86 25.32 15.53
N ASP A 146 23.09 24.52 14.49
CA ASP A 146 23.26 23.07 14.64
C ASP A 146 24.57 22.74 15.39
N LYS A 147 25.72 23.32 15.03
CA LYS A 147 26.97 23.03 15.74
C LYS A 147 26.99 23.51 17.19
N SER A 148 26.30 24.61 17.51
CA SER A 148 26.25 25.20 18.86
C SER A 148 25.17 24.60 19.76
N GLN A 149 24.42 23.59 19.29
CA GLN A 149 23.29 22.98 20.01
C GLN A 149 22.26 24.03 20.44
N ALA A 150 21.96 24.96 19.54
CA ALA A 150 21.05 26.07 19.80
C ALA A 150 19.65 25.54 20.13
N THR A 151 18.99 26.14 21.12
CA THR A 151 17.62 25.80 21.53
C THR A 151 16.60 26.54 20.66
N VAL A 152 16.66 26.29 19.36
CA VAL A 152 15.74 26.81 18.34
C VAL A 152 14.89 25.68 17.77
N VAL A 153 13.71 26.02 17.27
CA VAL A 153 12.75 25.06 16.75
C VAL A 153 11.97 25.61 15.57
N VAL A 154 11.67 24.73 14.62
CA VAL A 154 10.71 24.97 13.53
C VAL A 154 9.51 24.04 13.72
N LEU A 155 8.30 24.58 13.62
CA LEU A 155 7.06 23.83 13.87
C LEU A 155 6.38 23.45 12.55
N GLY A 156 5.80 22.25 12.48
CA GLY A 156 4.84 21.90 11.45
C GLY A 156 3.56 22.75 11.53
N GLY A 157 2.86 22.89 10.40
CA GLY A 157 1.71 23.78 10.27
C GLY A 157 0.55 23.41 11.20
N ALA A 158 0.20 22.12 11.30
CA ALA A 158 -0.88 21.65 12.18
C ALA A 158 -0.50 21.75 13.66
N LEU A 159 0.74 21.46 14.03
CA LEU A 159 1.21 21.62 15.40
C LEU A 159 1.20 23.10 15.84
N LYS A 160 1.60 24.02 14.95
CA LYS A 160 1.51 25.46 15.22
C LYS A 160 0.07 25.86 15.53
N GLU A 161 -0.89 25.41 14.74
CA GLU A 161 -2.31 25.73 14.93
C GLU A 161 -2.83 25.13 16.25
N SER A 162 -2.47 23.89 16.57
CA SER A 162 -2.85 23.25 17.83
C SER A 162 -2.31 23.95 19.08
N LEU A 163 -1.11 24.55 19.02
CA LEU A 163 -0.46 25.17 20.17
C LEU A 163 -0.72 26.67 20.29
N PHE A 164 -0.85 27.37 19.17
CA PHE A 164 -0.94 28.84 19.12
C PHE A 164 -2.24 29.37 18.51
N GLY A 165 -3.06 28.51 17.89
CA GLY A 165 -4.23 28.93 17.11
C GLY A 165 -3.85 29.93 16.02
N ASP A 166 -4.61 31.01 15.93
CA ASP A 166 -4.36 32.11 14.98
C ASP A 166 -3.17 33.00 15.35
N GLN A 167 -2.58 32.84 16.54
CA GLN A 167 -1.45 33.68 16.95
C GLN A 167 -0.17 33.32 16.20
N SER A 168 0.70 34.31 15.93
CA SER A 168 2.05 34.02 15.42
C SER A 168 2.86 33.26 16.48
N ALA A 169 3.56 32.23 16.02
CA ALA A 169 4.42 31.37 16.84
C ALA A 169 5.87 31.84 16.84
N VAL A 170 6.34 32.46 15.75
CA VAL A 170 7.73 32.90 15.59
C VAL A 170 8.12 33.90 16.69
N GLY A 171 9.28 33.68 17.30
CA GLY A 171 9.82 34.48 18.40
C GLY A 171 9.35 34.05 19.79
N LYS A 172 8.28 33.26 19.90
CA LYS A 172 7.80 32.71 21.19
C LYS A 172 8.61 31.47 21.59
N SER A 173 8.45 31.04 22.83
CA SER A 173 9.11 29.84 23.34
C SER A 173 8.11 28.71 23.60
N VAL A 174 8.41 27.53 23.08
CA VAL A 174 7.68 26.28 23.37
C VAL A 174 8.53 25.41 24.29
N ARG A 175 7.88 24.65 25.18
CA ARG A 175 8.56 23.69 26.02
C ARG A 175 8.46 22.29 25.40
N ILE A 176 9.62 21.70 25.13
CA ILE A 176 9.77 20.34 24.59
C ILE A 176 10.42 19.50 25.67
N GLY A 177 9.67 18.52 26.20
CA GLY A 177 10.08 17.78 27.39
C GLY A 177 10.29 18.72 28.58
N THR A 178 11.54 18.87 29.01
CA THR A 178 11.94 19.74 30.12
C THR A 178 12.60 21.06 29.69
N THR A 179 12.87 21.24 28.39
CA THR A 179 13.67 22.37 27.88
C THR A 179 12.83 23.33 27.06
N ASN A 180 13.13 24.63 27.16
CA ASN A 180 12.48 25.67 26.39
C ASN A 180 13.23 25.94 25.09
N PHE A 181 12.51 25.93 23.97
CA PHE A 181 13.00 26.20 22.64
C PHE A 181 12.34 27.45 22.09
N ARG A 182 13.08 28.27 21.34
CA ARG A 182 12.55 29.45 20.67
C ARG A 182 12.13 29.09 19.26
N VAL A 183 10.87 29.37 18.93
CA VAL A 183 10.33 29.15 17.59
C VAL A 183 10.94 30.18 16.65
N ILE A 184 11.62 29.70 15.61
CA ILE A 184 12.26 30.55 14.59
C ILE A 184 11.59 30.46 13.22
N GLY A 185 10.77 29.43 13.01
CA GLY A 185 10.02 29.24 11.77
C GLY A 185 8.83 28.31 11.95
N VAL A 186 7.94 28.36 10.95
CA VAL A 186 6.76 27.50 10.82
C VAL A 186 6.71 27.04 9.38
N LEU A 187 6.54 25.73 9.16
CA LEU A 187 6.38 25.18 7.83
C LEU A 187 4.98 25.43 7.29
N GLU A 188 4.85 25.51 5.97
CA GLU A 188 3.56 25.40 5.29
C GLU A 188 2.93 24.04 5.64
N LYS A 189 1.60 23.99 5.68
CA LYS A 189 0.91 22.71 5.80
C LYS A 189 1.20 21.89 4.56
N ILE A 190 1.79 20.73 4.75
CA ILE A 190 2.05 19.74 3.73
C ILE A 190 0.80 18.86 3.66
N GLU A 191 0.03 19.02 2.58
CA GLU A 191 -1.05 18.08 2.29
C GLU A 191 -0.44 16.71 1.93
N GLY A 192 -0.51 15.77 2.87
CA GLY A 192 -0.08 14.38 2.70
C GLY A 192 0.98 13.94 3.68
N GLY A 193 0.57 13.14 4.66
CA GLY A 193 1.46 12.35 5.53
C GLY A 193 1.78 10.99 4.91
N PHE A 194 2.96 10.45 5.23
CA PHE A 194 3.32 9.08 4.85
C PHE A 194 2.76 8.10 5.87
N GLY A 195 1.71 7.36 5.49
CA GLY A 195 1.08 6.35 6.34
C GLY A 195 0.56 6.94 7.65
N PHE A 196 1.14 6.54 8.78
CA PHE A 196 0.74 6.97 10.13
C PHE A 196 1.55 8.18 10.67
N ILE A 197 2.48 8.73 9.87
CA ILE A 197 3.34 9.84 10.27
C ILE A 197 2.83 11.13 9.61
N ASP A 198 2.21 11.98 10.41
CA ASP A 198 1.74 13.30 10.02
C ASP A 198 2.88 14.31 10.15
N PHE A 199 3.53 14.66 9.03
CA PHE A 199 4.62 15.63 8.99
C PHE A 199 4.19 17.05 9.38
N ASP A 200 2.89 17.35 9.34
CA ASP A 200 2.34 18.64 9.79
C ASP A 200 2.25 18.74 11.32
N ASP A 201 2.29 17.61 12.01
CA ASP A 201 2.29 17.54 13.47
C ASP A 201 3.71 17.41 14.06
N ILE A 202 4.77 17.53 13.27
CA ILE A 202 6.15 17.30 13.72
C ILE A 202 6.84 18.58 14.20
N VAL A 203 7.80 18.39 15.11
CA VAL A 203 8.76 19.42 15.52
C VAL A 203 10.12 19.19 14.88
N TYR A 204 10.69 20.20 14.25
CA TYR A 204 12.03 20.16 13.66
C TYR A 204 13.04 20.88 14.56
N LEU A 205 14.10 20.18 14.92
CA LEU A 205 15.22 20.70 15.72
C LEU A 205 16.55 20.46 14.98
N PRO A 206 17.61 21.21 15.29
CA PRO A 206 18.95 20.81 14.87
C PRO A 206 19.28 19.41 15.42
N VAL A 207 19.86 18.55 14.57
CA VAL A 207 20.11 17.13 14.87
C VAL A 207 20.97 16.97 16.12
N THR A 208 22.00 17.79 16.29
CA THR A 208 22.88 17.70 17.47
C THR A 208 22.13 18.09 18.76
N THR A 209 21.18 19.03 18.66
CA THR A 209 20.37 19.49 19.79
C THR A 209 19.44 18.37 20.25
N LEU A 210 18.76 17.67 19.32
CA LEU A 210 17.93 16.52 19.66
C LEU A 210 18.77 15.39 20.29
N GLN A 211 19.88 15.02 19.65
CA GLN A 211 20.76 13.96 20.12
C GLN A 211 21.28 14.22 21.54
N LYS A 212 21.83 15.41 21.79
CA LYS A 212 22.54 15.71 23.04
C LYS A 212 21.63 16.18 24.17
N ARG A 213 20.61 16.99 23.89
CA ARG A 213 19.78 17.60 24.95
C ARG A 213 18.53 16.81 25.30
N ILE A 214 18.02 15.99 24.39
CA ILE A 214 16.74 15.28 24.57
C ILE A 214 16.96 13.77 24.65
N LEU A 215 17.64 13.18 23.65
CA LEU A 215 17.82 11.73 23.58
C LEU A 215 18.99 11.21 24.42
N GLY A 216 20.02 12.04 24.63
CA GLY A 216 21.25 11.62 25.32
C GLY A 216 22.12 10.66 24.51
N VAL A 217 22.03 10.70 23.18
CA VAL A 217 22.75 9.83 22.24
C VAL A 217 23.81 10.61 21.45
N ASP A 218 24.71 9.90 20.78
CA ASP A 218 25.76 10.47 19.92
C ASP A 218 25.77 9.91 18.49
N TYR A 219 24.72 9.19 18.12
CA TYR A 219 24.56 8.54 16.82
C TYR A 219 23.32 9.04 16.09
N SER A 220 23.32 8.90 14.76
CA SER A 220 22.22 9.23 13.88
C SER A 220 21.50 7.97 13.42
N MET A 221 20.19 8.07 13.19
CA MET A 221 19.40 6.95 12.69
C MET A 221 19.64 6.75 11.19
N TYR A 222 19.75 7.84 10.45
CA TYR A 222 20.08 7.82 9.04
C TYR A 222 20.70 9.13 8.55
N PHE A 223 21.32 9.06 7.38
CA PHE A 223 21.78 10.16 6.55
C PHE A 223 21.06 10.11 5.21
N THR A 224 20.85 11.27 4.63
CA THR A 224 20.38 11.42 3.26
C THR A 224 21.40 12.24 2.50
N HIS A 225 21.83 11.72 1.36
CA HIS A 225 22.85 12.31 0.50
C HIS A 225 22.23 12.66 -0.86
N GLN A 226 22.30 13.94 -1.25
CA GLN A 226 21.88 14.37 -2.59
C GLN A 226 23.03 14.20 -3.58
N LEU A 227 22.74 13.60 -4.73
CA LEU A 227 23.68 13.34 -5.82
C LEU A 227 23.80 14.54 -6.77
N ASN A 228 24.98 14.71 -7.36
CA ASN A 228 25.19 15.61 -8.49
C ASN A 228 24.75 14.95 -9.81
N ASP A 229 25.05 13.65 -9.97
CA ASP A 229 24.69 12.83 -11.12
C ASP A 229 24.03 11.52 -10.66
N VAL A 230 22.75 11.36 -11.00
CA VAL A 230 21.94 10.18 -10.64
C VAL A 230 22.45 8.92 -11.35
N SER A 231 23.06 9.04 -12.52
CA SER A 231 23.54 7.88 -13.29
C SER A 231 24.71 7.15 -12.62
N LEU A 232 25.42 7.84 -11.71
CA LEU A 232 26.50 7.29 -10.90
C LEU A 232 26.01 6.86 -9.50
N GLY A 233 24.69 6.75 -9.30
CA GLY A 233 24.10 6.46 -7.99
C GLY A 233 24.59 5.15 -7.37
N ASP A 234 24.62 4.06 -8.15
CA ASP A 234 25.06 2.76 -7.67
C ASP A 234 26.55 2.73 -7.33
N ASP A 235 27.39 3.33 -8.18
CA ASP A 235 28.84 3.47 -7.93
C ASP A 235 29.09 4.31 -6.67
N THR A 236 28.35 5.41 -6.51
CA THR A 236 28.44 6.27 -5.31
C THR A 236 27.98 5.54 -4.06
N ALA A 237 26.93 4.71 -4.15
CA ALA A 237 26.47 3.88 -3.05
C ALA A 237 27.56 2.88 -2.61
N GLU A 238 28.27 2.25 -3.56
CA GLU A 238 29.40 1.38 -3.24
C GLU A 238 30.57 2.15 -2.61
N GLU A 239 30.90 3.35 -3.09
CA GLU A 239 31.93 4.19 -2.47
C GLU A 239 31.57 4.54 -1.01
N ILE A 240 30.31 4.87 -0.73
CA ILE A 240 29.81 5.11 0.62
C ILE A 240 29.96 3.84 1.48
N ARG A 241 29.59 2.66 0.95
CA ARG A 241 29.74 1.38 1.66
C ARG A 241 31.21 1.12 2.02
N LEU A 242 32.15 1.41 1.12
CA LEU A 242 33.57 1.23 1.38
C LEU A 242 34.09 2.19 2.46
N ILE A 243 33.70 3.47 2.41
CA ILE A 243 34.08 4.46 3.44
C ILE A 243 33.58 4.02 4.81
N LEU A 244 32.31 3.62 4.91
CA LEU A 244 31.72 3.21 6.18
C LEU A 244 32.33 1.91 6.72
N ARG A 245 32.58 0.91 5.85
CA ARG A 245 33.28 -0.32 6.27
C ARG A 245 34.67 -0.05 6.81
N ASP A 246 35.44 0.81 6.15
CA ASP A 246 36.78 1.18 6.62
C ASP A 246 36.71 1.88 7.99
N ARG A 247 35.82 2.87 8.14
CA ARG A 247 35.66 3.65 9.37
C ARG A 247 35.09 2.87 10.54
N HIS A 248 34.21 1.91 10.27
CA HIS A 248 33.60 1.06 11.28
C HIS A 248 34.43 -0.22 11.54
N GLU A 249 35.60 -0.36 10.88
CA GLU A 249 36.50 -1.52 10.98
C GLU A 249 35.80 -2.85 10.61
N ILE A 250 34.90 -2.82 9.63
CA ILE A 250 34.11 -3.97 9.17
C ILE A 250 34.83 -4.65 8.00
N THR A 251 35.36 -5.85 8.26
CA THR A 251 36.01 -6.68 7.24
C THR A 251 35.06 -7.62 6.50
N ASP A 252 33.91 -7.93 7.10
CA ASP A 252 32.92 -8.88 6.57
C ASP A 252 31.62 -8.14 6.19
N PRO A 253 31.29 -8.04 4.89
CA PRO A 253 30.06 -7.40 4.41
C PRO A 253 28.76 -7.92 5.05
N GLU A 254 28.70 -9.18 5.50
CA GLU A 254 27.49 -9.72 6.14
C GLU A 254 27.23 -9.09 7.52
N ARG A 255 28.26 -8.46 8.09
CA ARG A 255 28.24 -7.82 9.41
C ARG A 255 28.12 -6.30 9.34
N ASP A 256 27.79 -5.75 8.16
CA ASP A 256 27.50 -4.33 8.01
C ASP A 256 26.44 -3.90 9.04
N ASP A 257 26.79 -2.90 9.83
CA ASP A 257 25.93 -2.25 10.83
C ASP A 257 25.20 -1.03 10.26
N PHE A 258 25.30 -0.85 8.95
CA PHE A 258 24.62 0.17 8.18
C PHE A 258 24.02 -0.44 6.91
N ARG A 259 23.11 0.30 6.28
CA ARG A 259 22.55 0.00 4.97
C ARG A 259 22.59 1.26 4.13
N VAL A 260 23.21 1.17 2.96
CA VAL A 260 23.20 2.24 1.94
C VAL A 260 22.26 1.78 0.83
N SER A 261 21.18 2.53 0.60
CA SER A 261 20.18 2.22 -0.43
C SER A 261 20.03 3.40 -1.37
N THR A 262 20.03 3.15 -2.66
CA THR A 262 19.61 4.15 -3.66
C THR A 262 18.08 4.26 -3.66
N MET A 263 17.55 5.38 -4.17
CA MET A 263 16.10 5.51 -4.30
C MET A 263 15.50 4.41 -5.19
N GLU A 264 16.20 4.01 -6.26
CA GLU A 264 15.78 2.91 -7.14
C GLU A 264 15.67 1.58 -6.38
N GLU A 265 16.65 1.25 -5.53
CA GLU A 265 16.63 0.03 -4.72
C GLU A 265 15.46 0.02 -3.72
N ILE A 266 15.17 1.17 -3.09
CA ILE A 266 14.03 1.34 -2.18
C ILE A 266 12.72 1.08 -2.95
N ILE A 267 12.55 1.66 -4.13
CA ILE A 267 11.36 1.49 -4.97
C ILE A 267 11.19 0.03 -5.38
N ASN A 268 12.26 -0.60 -5.87
CA ASN A 268 12.22 -2.00 -6.30
C ASN A 268 11.85 -2.94 -5.13
N THR A 269 12.37 -2.65 -3.94
CA THR A 269 12.03 -3.40 -2.72
C THR A 269 10.56 -3.23 -2.33
N LEU A 270 10.06 -2.00 -2.29
CA LEU A 270 8.66 -1.69 -1.98
C LEU A 270 7.69 -2.28 -3.03
N GLY A 271 8.06 -2.21 -4.31
CA GLY A 271 7.31 -2.82 -5.41
C GLY A 271 7.24 -4.34 -5.28
N THR A 272 8.34 -4.98 -4.87
CA THR A 272 8.38 -6.42 -4.61
C THR A 272 7.47 -6.82 -3.45
N VAL A 273 7.52 -6.08 -2.33
CA VAL A 273 6.66 -6.33 -1.16
C VAL A 273 5.18 -6.11 -1.51
N THR A 274 4.85 -5.00 -2.16
CA THR A 274 3.47 -4.69 -2.59
C THR A 274 2.93 -5.75 -3.54
N SER A 275 3.74 -6.20 -4.49
CA SER A 275 3.37 -7.27 -5.42
C SER A 275 3.15 -8.60 -4.69
N ALA A 276 4.02 -8.95 -3.74
CA ALA A 276 3.87 -10.16 -2.94
C ALA A 276 2.58 -10.15 -2.10
N VAL A 277 2.24 -9.02 -1.47
CA VAL A 277 0.97 -8.86 -0.72
C VAL A 277 -0.22 -8.96 -1.67
N THR A 278 -0.15 -8.33 -2.85
CA THR A 278 -1.19 -8.41 -3.88
C THR A 278 -1.43 -9.85 -4.32
N TYR A 279 -0.36 -10.61 -4.57
CA TYR A 279 -0.46 -12.02 -4.96
C TYR A 279 -1.00 -12.91 -3.82
N LEU A 280 -0.63 -12.64 -2.57
CA LEU A 280 -1.20 -13.34 -1.42
C LEU A 280 -2.71 -13.11 -1.31
N LEU A 281 -3.15 -11.85 -1.40
CA LEU A 281 -4.56 -11.49 -1.38
C LEU A 281 -5.31 -12.11 -2.56
N LEU A 282 -4.72 -12.06 -3.75
CA LEU A 282 -5.26 -12.72 -4.93
C LEU A 282 -5.45 -14.22 -4.70
N ALA A 283 -4.45 -14.92 -4.13
CA ALA A 283 -4.57 -16.35 -3.81
C ALA A 283 -5.73 -16.65 -2.86
N ILE A 284 -5.94 -15.83 -1.83
CA ILE A 284 -7.08 -15.97 -0.90
C ILE A 284 -8.41 -15.78 -1.64
N VAL A 285 -8.47 -14.80 -2.55
CA VAL A 285 -9.68 -14.55 -3.36
C VAL A 285 -9.94 -15.69 -4.33
N LEU A 286 -8.90 -16.26 -4.95
CA LEU A 286 -9.02 -17.43 -5.83
C LEU A 286 -9.60 -18.64 -5.09
N ILE A 287 -9.15 -18.90 -3.85
CA ILE A 287 -9.70 -19.97 -3.00
C ILE A 287 -11.17 -19.68 -2.68
N SER A 288 -11.49 -18.45 -2.27
CA SER A 288 -12.86 -18.03 -1.93
C SER A 288 -13.81 -18.19 -3.12
N LEU A 289 -13.32 -17.86 -4.32
CA LEU A 289 -14.09 -17.97 -5.55
C LEU A 289 -14.22 -19.44 -6.01
N ALA A 290 -13.23 -20.30 -5.76
CA ALA A 290 -13.38 -21.75 -5.95
C ALA A 290 -14.47 -22.34 -5.04
N VAL A 291 -14.57 -21.88 -3.78
CA VAL A 291 -15.67 -22.25 -2.87
C VAL A 291 -17.01 -21.76 -3.41
N GLY A 292 -17.09 -20.52 -3.93
CA GLY A 292 -18.26 -20.01 -4.66
C GLY A 292 -18.60 -20.85 -5.90
N GLY A 293 -17.58 -21.33 -6.60
CA GLY A 293 -17.66 -22.25 -7.73
C GLY A 293 -18.39 -23.56 -7.42
N VAL A 294 -18.11 -24.16 -6.26
CA VAL A 294 -18.83 -25.35 -5.78
C VAL A 294 -20.32 -25.07 -5.62
N GLY A 295 -20.68 -23.87 -5.18
CA GLY A 295 -22.07 -23.42 -5.14
C GLY A 295 -22.74 -23.47 -6.52
N ILE A 296 -22.06 -22.97 -7.55
CA ILE A 296 -22.57 -22.98 -8.94
C ILE A 296 -22.79 -24.41 -9.40
N MET A 297 -21.81 -25.28 -9.16
CA MET A 297 -21.91 -26.69 -9.51
C MET A 297 -23.13 -27.35 -8.84
N ASN A 298 -23.37 -27.07 -7.56
CA ASN A 298 -24.52 -27.62 -6.81
C ASN A 298 -25.86 -27.13 -7.35
N ILE A 299 -25.98 -25.83 -7.68
CA ILE A 299 -27.17 -25.32 -8.34
C ILE A 299 -27.38 -26.02 -9.68
N MET A 300 -26.34 -26.12 -10.49
CA MET A 300 -26.45 -26.73 -11.80
C MET A 300 -26.86 -28.21 -11.72
N TYR A 301 -26.41 -28.96 -10.72
CA TYR A 301 -26.91 -30.32 -10.48
C TYR A 301 -28.41 -30.35 -10.18
N VAL A 302 -28.88 -29.44 -9.33
CA VAL A 302 -30.30 -29.35 -8.97
C VAL A 302 -31.12 -28.94 -10.19
N THR A 303 -30.68 -27.93 -10.95
CA THR A 303 -31.34 -27.47 -12.17
C THR A 303 -31.43 -28.56 -13.23
N VAL A 304 -30.37 -29.37 -13.41
CA VAL A 304 -30.40 -30.53 -14.30
C VAL A 304 -31.45 -31.54 -13.83
N THR A 305 -31.54 -31.79 -12.52
CA THR A 305 -32.50 -32.73 -11.95
C THR A 305 -33.93 -32.23 -12.14
N GLU A 306 -34.22 -30.97 -11.83
CA GLU A 306 -35.54 -30.34 -12.00
C GLU A 306 -35.97 -30.30 -13.48
N ARG A 307 -35.03 -30.10 -14.40
CA ARG A 307 -35.29 -30.07 -15.85
C ARG A 307 -35.10 -31.43 -16.55
N THR A 308 -34.98 -32.53 -15.82
CA THR A 308 -34.80 -33.88 -16.40
C THR A 308 -35.84 -34.21 -17.48
N PRO A 309 -37.15 -33.99 -17.27
CA PRO A 309 -38.16 -34.30 -18.27
C PRO A 309 -38.04 -33.45 -19.55
N GLU A 310 -37.68 -32.17 -19.39
CA GLU A 310 -37.46 -31.24 -20.51
C GLU A 310 -36.25 -31.67 -21.36
N ILE A 311 -35.17 -32.13 -20.71
CA ILE A 311 -33.97 -32.64 -21.39
C ILE A 311 -34.31 -33.93 -22.16
N GLY A 312 -35.09 -34.83 -21.56
CA GLY A 312 -35.57 -36.06 -22.19
C GLY A 312 -36.38 -35.78 -23.46
N LEU A 313 -37.32 -34.84 -23.39
CA LEU A 313 -38.13 -34.43 -24.55
C LEU A 313 -37.25 -33.84 -25.67
N ARG A 314 -36.28 -32.98 -25.36
CA ARG A 314 -35.36 -32.42 -26.36
C ARG A 314 -34.54 -33.48 -27.07
N LYS A 315 -34.02 -34.47 -26.34
CA LYS A 315 -33.26 -35.58 -26.92
C LYS A 315 -34.12 -36.51 -27.75
N ALA A 316 -35.36 -36.78 -27.31
CA ALA A 316 -36.31 -37.56 -28.09
C ALA A 316 -36.68 -36.89 -29.43
N LEU A 317 -36.64 -35.56 -29.48
CA LEU A 317 -36.82 -34.75 -30.69
C LEU A 317 -35.54 -34.57 -31.52
N GLY A 318 -34.42 -35.20 -31.14
CA GLY A 318 -33.18 -35.24 -31.92
C GLY A 318 -32.06 -34.29 -31.48
N ALA A 319 -32.17 -33.64 -30.32
CA ALA A 319 -31.05 -32.84 -29.77
C ALA A 319 -29.85 -33.74 -29.43
N THR A 320 -28.65 -33.36 -29.85
CA THR A 320 -27.43 -34.12 -29.54
C THR A 320 -26.99 -33.91 -28.09
N GLY A 321 -26.20 -34.83 -27.54
CA GLY A 321 -25.62 -34.65 -26.20
C GLY A 321 -24.80 -33.35 -26.10
N SER A 322 -24.09 -32.98 -27.17
CA SER A 322 -23.33 -31.73 -27.24
C SER A 322 -24.21 -30.49 -27.19
N ASP A 323 -25.39 -30.51 -27.80
CA ASP A 323 -26.34 -29.39 -27.73
C ASP A 323 -26.79 -29.14 -26.29
N ILE A 324 -27.07 -30.23 -25.55
CA ILE A 324 -27.42 -30.16 -24.13
C ILE A 324 -26.25 -29.67 -23.29
N THR A 325 -25.03 -30.16 -23.54
CA THR A 325 -23.83 -29.69 -22.82
C THR A 325 -23.61 -28.20 -23.02
N TRP A 326 -23.63 -27.71 -24.27
CA TRP A 326 -23.44 -26.30 -24.57
C TRP A 326 -24.53 -25.42 -23.97
N GLN A 327 -25.79 -25.87 -23.98
CA GLN A 327 -26.88 -25.13 -23.35
C GLN A 327 -26.63 -24.87 -21.85
N PHE A 328 -26.36 -25.93 -21.08
CA PHE A 328 -26.12 -25.80 -19.64
C PHE A 328 -24.80 -25.07 -19.33
N LEU A 329 -23.78 -25.23 -20.16
CA LEU A 329 -22.51 -24.53 -20.00
C LEU A 329 -22.68 -23.02 -20.24
N ILE A 330 -23.42 -22.61 -21.28
CA ILE A 330 -23.77 -21.22 -21.52
C ILE A 330 -24.63 -20.66 -20.37
N GLU A 331 -25.58 -21.42 -19.84
CA GLU A 331 -26.38 -21.00 -18.68
C GLU A 331 -25.49 -20.75 -17.46
N SER A 332 -24.51 -21.63 -17.19
CA SER A 332 -23.56 -21.45 -16.10
C SER A 332 -22.65 -20.23 -16.29
N VAL A 333 -22.11 -20.03 -17.49
CA VAL A 333 -21.27 -18.87 -17.82
C VAL A 333 -22.05 -17.55 -17.74
N LEU A 334 -23.32 -17.54 -18.13
CA LEU A 334 -24.17 -16.36 -17.98
C LEU A 334 -24.44 -16.01 -16.52
N ILE A 335 -24.64 -17.02 -15.66
CA ILE A 335 -24.82 -16.81 -14.22
C ILE A 335 -23.55 -16.19 -13.60
N THR A 336 -22.38 -16.73 -13.94
CA THR A 336 -21.10 -16.18 -13.45
C THR A 336 -20.80 -14.80 -14.02
N PHE A 337 -21.15 -14.55 -15.28
CA PHE A 337 -21.01 -13.22 -15.89
C PHE A 337 -21.83 -12.16 -15.16
N TRP A 338 -23.09 -12.44 -14.83
CA TRP A 338 -23.92 -11.50 -14.06
C TRP A 338 -23.43 -11.32 -12.63
N GLY A 339 -22.96 -12.39 -11.99
CA GLY A 339 -22.30 -12.30 -10.68
C GLY A 339 -21.04 -11.43 -10.72
N TRP A 340 -20.21 -11.60 -11.75
CA TRP A 340 -19.02 -10.76 -11.97
C TRP A 340 -19.41 -9.30 -12.26
N PHE A 341 -20.37 -9.05 -13.15
CA PHE A 341 -20.80 -7.69 -13.50
C PHE A 341 -21.29 -6.93 -12.26
N LEU A 342 -22.12 -7.58 -11.44
CA LEU A 342 -22.58 -6.99 -10.17
C LEU A 342 -21.43 -6.85 -9.16
N GLY A 343 -20.53 -7.84 -9.09
CA GLY A 343 -19.34 -7.81 -8.26
C GLY A 343 -18.39 -6.67 -8.61
N VAL A 344 -18.17 -6.38 -9.90
CA VAL A 344 -17.34 -5.24 -10.34
C VAL A 344 -17.97 -3.91 -9.93
N ILE A 345 -19.28 -3.75 -10.09
CA ILE A 345 -19.98 -2.53 -9.64
C ILE A 345 -19.83 -2.34 -8.14
N ILE A 346 -20.05 -3.40 -7.36
CA ILE A 346 -19.90 -3.38 -5.90
C ILE A 346 -18.43 -3.15 -5.51
N GLY A 347 -17.48 -3.75 -6.23
CA GLY A 347 -16.05 -3.60 -5.99
C GLY A 347 -15.57 -2.18 -6.23
N ILE A 348 -15.99 -1.55 -7.35
CA ILE A 348 -15.70 -0.15 -7.65
C ILE A 348 -16.32 0.76 -6.58
N ALA A 349 -17.60 0.55 -6.23
CA ALA A 349 -18.26 1.32 -5.19
C ALA A 349 -17.59 1.15 -3.81
N GLY A 350 -17.13 -0.07 -3.50
CA GLY A 350 -16.41 -0.41 -2.27
C GLY A 350 -15.03 0.23 -2.23
N ALA A 351 -14.28 0.21 -3.33
CA ALA A 351 -12.97 0.86 -3.45
C ALA A 351 -13.10 2.39 -3.34
N TYR A 352 -14.10 2.98 -3.99
CA TYR A 352 -14.40 4.40 -3.83
C TYR A 352 -14.83 4.74 -2.38
N GLY A 353 -15.65 3.90 -1.76
CA GLY A 353 -16.01 4.04 -0.34
C GLY A 353 -14.81 3.93 0.59
N LEU A 354 -13.86 3.04 0.30
CA LEU A 354 -12.60 2.90 1.03
C LEU A 354 -11.78 4.19 0.94
N ALA A 355 -11.66 4.78 -0.25
CA ALA A 355 -10.97 6.05 -0.46
C ALA A 355 -11.60 7.19 0.36
N LEU A 356 -12.94 7.28 0.39
CA LEU A 356 -13.64 8.29 1.22
C LEU A 356 -13.41 8.10 2.72
N VAL A 357 -13.43 6.84 3.19
CA VAL A 357 -13.15 6.54 4.60
C VAL A 357 -11.70 6.86 4.92
N ALA A 358 -10.76 6.49 4.07
CA ALA A 358 -9.34 6.80 4.23
C ALA A 358 -9.10 8.32 4.32
N ALA A 359 -9.73 9.10 3.44
CA ALA A 359 -9.68 10.56 3.48
C ALA A 359 -10.20 11.13 4.81
N SER A 360 -11.24 10.51 5.41
CA SER A 360 -11.75 10.94 6.72
C SER A 360 -10.78 10.68 7.88
N PHE A 361 -9.83 9.74 7.71
CA PHE A 361 -8.74 9.50 8.65
C PHE A 361 -7.47 10.30 8.32
N GLY A 362 -7.51 11.20 7.34
CA GLY A 362 -6.35 11.98 6.91
C GLY A 362 -5.35 11.20 6.04
N ILE A 363 -5.76 10.04 5.51
CA ILE A 363 -4.93 9.22 4.62
C ILE A 363 -5.28 9.59 3.18
N ASN A 364 -4.31 10.11 2.42
CA ASN A 364 -4.43 10.41 1.00
C ASN A 364 -4.45 9.10 0.18
N PHE A 365 -5.56 8.37 0.23
CA PHE A 365 -5.73 7.14 -0.52
C PHE A 365 -6.63 7.41 -1.73
N ASP A 366 -6.01 7.73 -2.85
CA ASP A 366 -6.75 8.06 -4.07
C ASP A 366 -7.42 6.83 -4.66
N PHE A 367 -8.67 7.00 -5.10
CA PHE A 367 -9.35 5.98 -5.87
C PHE A 367 -8.76 5.91 -7.27
N ILE A 368 -8.08 4.81 -7.57
CA ILE A 368 -7.59 4.49 -8.92
C ILE A 368 -8.46 3.39 -9.51
N PHE A 369 -8.88 3.59 -10.77
CA PHE A 369 -9.75 2.66 -11.48
C PHE A 369 -8.98 1.41 -11.92
N PRO A 370 -9.25 0.22 -11.34
CA PRO A 370 -8.39 -0.96 -11.49
C PRO A 370 -8.70 -1.73 -12.77
N LEU A 371 -8.21 -1.25 -13.91
CA LEU A 371 -8.48 -1.87 -15.21
C LEU A 371 -7.96 -3.32 -15.26
N GLU A 372 -6.76 -3.57 -14.73
CA GLU A 372 -6.17 -4.91 -14.67
C GLU A 372 -7.00 -5.87 -13.81
N GLY A 373 -7.43 -5.41 -12.63
CA GLY A 373 -8.28 -6.20 -11.73
C GLY A 373 -9.63 -6.57 -12.36
N ILE A 374 -10.24 -5.66 -13.15
CA ILE A 374 -11.48 -5.93 -13.88
C ILE A 374 -11.28 -7.00 -14.96
N ILE A 375 -10.17 -6.93 -15.72
CA ILE A 375 -9.85 -7.91 -16.76
C ILE A 375 -9.57 -9.29 -16.14
N ILE A 376 -8.76 -9.33 -15.08
CA ILE A 376 -8.40 -10.58 -14.38
C ILE A 376 -9.64 -11.22 -13.76
N SER A 377 -10.49 -10.45 -13.08
CA SER A 377 -11.73 -10.96 -12.50
C SER A 377 -12.71 -11.45 -13.56
N PHE A 378 -12.74 -10.83 -14.75
CA PHE A 378 -13.57 -11.27 -15.87
C PHE A 378 -13.13 -12.63 -16.40
N ILE A 379 -11.85 -12.78 -16.73
CA ILE A 379 -11.26 -14.03 -17.22
C ILE A 379 -11.53 -15.14 -16.21
N PHE A 380 -11.31 -14.85 -14.93
CA PHE A 380 -11.48 -15.84 -13.89
C PHE A 380 -12.96 -16.24 -13.67
N SER A 381 -13.89 -15.28 -13.74
CA SER A 381 -15.33 -15.59 -13.68
C SER A 381 -15.79 -16.49 -14.83
N LEU A 382 -15.29 -16.23 -16.06
CA LEU A 382 -15.56 -17.09 -17.21
C LEU A 382 -15.00 -18.51 -17.00
N LEU A 383 -13.77 -18.63 -16.51
CA LEU A 383 -13.15 -19.92 -16.20
C LEU A 383 -13.93 -20.68 -15.12
N CYS A 384 -14.37 -20.01 -14.05
CA CYS A 384 -15.20 -20.62 -13.02
C CYS A 384 -16.53 -21.14 -13.59
N GLY A 385 -17.24 -20.33 -14.40
CA GLY A 385 -18.49 -20.75 -15.03
C GLY A 385 -18.30 -21.98 -15.92
N PHE A 386 -17.20 -22.00 -16.68
CA PHE A 386 -16.86 -23.15 -17.52
C PHE A 386 -16.55 -24.40 -16.69
N LEU A 387 -15.62 -24.31 -15.74
CA LEU A 387 -15.13 -25.46 -14.96
C LEU A 387 -16.22 -26.08 -14.08
N PHE A 388 -16.94 -25.26 -13.33
CA PHE A 388 -17.97 -25.74 -12.39
C PHE A 388 -19.30 -26.07 -13.09
N GLY A 389 -19.56 -25.48 -14.26
CA GLY A 389 -20.73 -25.81 -15.10
C GLY A 389 -20.54 -27.06 -15.96
N PHE A 390 -19.30 -27.42 -16.30
CA PHE A 390 -19.02 -28.51 -17.23
C PHE A 390 -19.49 -29.88 -16.75
N GLN A 391 -19.22 -30.24 -15.49
CA GLN A 391 -19.55 -31.58 -15.00
C GLN A 391 -21.07 -31.83 -14.89
N PRO A 392 -21.88 -30.91 -14.34
CA PRO A 392 -23.34 -31.01 -14.42
C PRO A 392 -23.88 -31.05 -15.85
N ALA A 393 -23.35 -30.20 -16.75
CA ALA A 393 -23.74 -30.17 -18.16
C ALA A 393 -23.45 -31.51 -18.86
N ARG A 394 -22.29 -32.12 -18.53
CA ARG A 394 -21.93 -33.46 -19.03
C ARG A 394 -22.87 -34.53 -18.48
N ARG A 395 -23.30 -34.44 -17.22
CA ARG A 395 -24.28 -35.36 -16.64
C ARG A 395 -25.63 -35.27 -17.36
N ALA A 396 -26.14 -34.05 -17.61
CA ALA A 396 -27.36 -33.82 -18.38
C ALA A 396 -27.29 -34.42 -19.80
N SER A 397 -26.15 -34.25 -20.48
CA SER A 397 -25.92 -34.79 -21.82
C SER A 397 -25.91 -36.32 -21.90
N LYS A 398 -25.76 -37.03 -20.77
CA LYS A 398 -25.74 -38.49 -20.69
C LYS A 398 -27.07 -39.13 -20.25
N LEU A 399 -28.08 -38.32 -19.90
CA LEU A 399 -29.40 -38.84 -19.53
C LEU A 399 -30.05 -39.60 -20.68
N ASP A 400 -30.61 -40.78 -20.40
CA ASP A 400 -31.38 -41.55 -21.38
C ASP A 400 -32.76 -40.89 -21.60
N PRO A 401 -33.20 -40.67 -22.86
CA PRO A 401 -34.48 -40.00 -23.13
C PRO A 401 -35.70 -40.74 -22.58
N VAL A 402 -35.66 -42.07 -22.54
CA VAL A 402 -36.76 -42.92 -22.06
C VAL A 402 -36.83 -42.87 -20.54
N GLU A 403 -35.69 -42.96 -19.86
CA GLU A 403 -35.63 -42.84 -18.40
C GLU A 403 -36.04 -41.44 -17.93
N ALA A 404 -35.58 -40.40 -18.63
CA ALA A 404 -35.86 -39.00 -18.29
C ALA A 404 -37.35 -38.63 -18.40
N LEU A 405 -38.10 -39.28 -19.29
CA LEU A 405 -39.55 -39.08 -19.45
C LEU A 405 -40.39 -39.95 -18.49
N ARG A 406 -39.78 -40.97 -17.88
CA ARG A 406 -40.44 -41.90 -16.96
C ARG A 406 -40.37 -41.44 -15.50
N ALA A 407 -39.50 -40.48 -15.20
CA ALA A 407 -39.39 -39.86 -13.89
C ALA A 407 -40.60 -38.93 -13.64
N GLU A 408 -41.64 -39.45 -12.99
CA GLU A 408 -42.62 -38.67 -12.23
C GLU A 408 -42.21 -38.63 -10.74
#